data_AF-A0A662YAL2-F1
#
_entry.id   AF-A0A662YAL2-F1
#
_cell.length_a   1.000
_cell.length_b   1.000
_cell.length_c   1.000
_cell.angle_alpha   90.00
_cell.angle_beta   90.00
_cell.angle_gamma   90.00
#
_symmetry.space_group_name_H-M   'P 1'
#
loop_
_entity.id
_entity.type
_entity.pdbx_description
1 polymer ?
#
loop_
_entity_poly.entity_id
_entity_poly.type
_entity_poly.pdbx_seq_one_letter_code
_entity_poly.pdbx_strand_id
1 'polypeptide(L)'
;MRPRPRSEKTGTLLNPEGTVTFTASLADFSIFFLPAEPPPQLPNPRQPPMPNLSDSTRHAIVNDILLNSKDGKLPHGICAKLGRTYGCHRHTVERVWKRYNENVTNGVIDGAPGSRIKANSGRKPYDRTELAAKVFDNPVNERRRRRSGQIKPVLTDQKVNHVRHVLSFVRKKTYEFDPAFDVVHIDEKWLNEDVDGRTYLLLPDEEAHSDTAGASASSQRPCSWLP
;
A
#
# COMPACT_ATOMS: atom_id res chain seq x y z
N MET A 1 -29.82 38.60 -30.23
CA MET A 1 -29.45 39.20 -31.54
C MET A 1 -28.85 38.11 -32.42
N ARG A 2 -29.46 37.82 -33.57
CA ARG A 2 -28.87 36.94 -34.61
C ARG A 2 -28.76 37.76 -35.91
N PRO A 3 -27.60 37.87 -36.55
CA PRO A 3 -27.54 38.39 -37.91
C PRO A 3 -27.74 37.28 -38.95
N ARG A 4 -28.47 37.63 -40.02
CA ARG A 4 -28.77 36.82 -41.22
C ARG A 4 -27.62 36.91 -42.25
N PRO A 5 -27.50 35.93 -43.17
CA PRO A 5 -26.35 35.78 -44.07
C PRO A 5 -26.41 36.70 -45.30
N ARG A 6 -25.23 36.98 -45.87
CA ARG A 6 -25.02 37.84 -47.05
C ARG A 6 -24.92 36.98 -48.32
N SER A 7 -25.72 37.35 -49.32
CA SER A 7 -25.83 36.74 -50.65
C SER A 7 -24.52 36.84 -51.45
N GLU A 8 -24.05 35.73 -52.00
CA GLU A 8 -22.99 35.70 -53.02
C GLU A 8 -23.61 35.60 -54.42
N LYS A 9 -23.16 36.49 -55.31
CA LYS A 9 -23.60 36.56 -56.71
C LYS A 9 -22.69 35.69 -57.57
N THR A 10 -23.29 34.78 -58.32
CA THR A 10 -22.69 33.97 -59.38
C THR A 10 -22.22 34.84 -60.55
N GLY A 11 -21.01 34.58 -61.04
CA GLY A 11 -20.49 35.14 -62.28
C GLY A 11 -19.48 34.18 -62.91
N THR A 12 -19.94 33.39 -63.87
CA THR A 12 -19.12 32.52 -64.72
C THR A 12 -18.45 33.38 -65.81
N LEU A 13 -17.14 33.29 -65.95
CA LEU A 13 -16.43 33.73 -67.15
C LEU A 13 -15.60 32.57 -67.71
N LEU A 14 -15.94 32.22 -68.94
CA LEU A 14 -15.28 31.25 -69.80
C LEU A 14 -13.94 31.82 -70.28
N ASN A 15 -12.88 31.03 -70.23
CA ASN A 15 -11.65 31.27 -71.00
C ASN A 15 -11.46 30.17 -72.05
N PRO A 16 -11.13 30.52 -73.31
CA PRO A 16 -11.05 29.59 -74.43
C PRO A 16 -9.61 29.17 -74.72
N GLU A 17 -9.02 28.28 -73.92
CA GLU A 17 -7.74 27.67 -74.28
C GLU A 17 -7.78 26.22 -73.79
N GLY A 18 -7.91 25.29 -74.73
CA GLY A 18 -8.23 23.87 -74.53
C GLY A 18 -7.20 23.12 -73.72
N THR A 19 -7.27 23.24 -72.40
CA THR A 19 -6.54 22.39 -71.46
C THR A 19 -7.55 21.67 -70.58
N VAL A 20 -7.66 20.36 -70.79
CA VAL A 20 -8.45 19.47 -69.93
C VAL A 20 -7.76 19.41 -68.58
N THR A 21 -8.24 20.21 -67.63
CA THR A 21 -7.84 20.12 -66.22
C THR A 21 -8.91 19.34 -65.48
N PHE A 22 -8.54 18.17 -64.96
CA PHE A 22 -9.42 17.35 -64.14
C PHE A 22 -9.48 17.99 -62.74
N THR A 23 -10.47 18.85 -62.50
CA THR A 23 -10.74 19.36 -61.15
C THR A 23 -11.55 18.32 -60.41
N ALA A 24 -10.87 17.41 -59.71
CA ALA A 24 -11.54 16.50 -58.79
C ALA A 24 -12.10 17.31 -57.61
N SER A 25 -13.43 17.30 -57.50
CA SER A 25 -14.21 17.90 -56.42
C SER A 25 -13.77 17.36 -55.06
N LEU A 26 -13.28 18.26 -54.20
CA LEU A 26 -12.81 17.99 -52.84
C LEU A 26 -13.96 18.00 -51.84
N ALA A 27 -15.09 17.36 -52.17
CA ALA A 27 -16.33 17.49 -51.38
C ALA A 27 -16.97 16.15 -50.98
N ASP A 28 -16.22 15.04 -50.95
CA ASP A 28 -16.71 13.76 -50.40
C ASP A 28 -15.67 12.98 -49.58
N PHE A 29 -14.60 13.63 -49.11
CA PHE A 29 -13.73 13.06 -48.07
C PHE A 29 -14.18 13.57 -46.71
N SER A 30 -15.29 13.03 -46.20
CA SER A 30 -15.58 13.02 -44.77
C SER A 30 -14.53 12.14 -44.08
N ILE A 31 -13.34 12.71 -43.86
CA ILE A 31 -12.33 12.13 -43.00
C ILE A 31 -12.91 12.15 -41.60
N PHE A 32 -13.39 10.99 -41.14
CA PHE A 32 -13.59 10.73 -39.72
C PHE A 32 -12.24 10.97 -39.05
N PHE A 33 -12.06 12.18 -38.51
CA PHE A 33 -10.96 12.51 -37.64
C PHE A 33 -11.20 11.75 -36.34
N LEU A 34 -10.73 10.50 -36.31
CA LEU A 34 -10.76 9.68 -35.11
C LEU A 34 -9.93 10.47 -34.07
N PRO A 35 -10.54 10.94 -32.97
CA PRO A 35 -9.82 11.74 -32.00
C PRO A 35 -8.65 10.90 -31.50
N ALA A 36 -7.43 11.43 -31.67
CA ALA A 36 -6.22 10.78 -31.19
C ALA A 36 -6.43 10.42 -29.72
N GLU A 37 -6.45 9.12 -29.45
CA GLU A 37 -6.62 8.59 -28.09
C GLU A 37 -5.52 9.22 -27.22
N PRO A 38 -5.85 9.87 -26.08
CA PRO A 38 -4.85 10.47 -25.23
C PRO A 38 -3.84 9.38 -24.86
N PRO A 39 -2.53 9.65 -24.96
CA PRO A 39 -1.52 8.63 -24.70
C PRO A 39 -1.77 8.01 -23.32
N PRO A 40 -1.64 6.68 -23.20
CA PRO A 40 -1.93 5.97 -21.97
C PRO A 40 -1.13 6.64 -20.84
N GLN A 41 -1.83 7.22 -19.87
CA GLN A 41 -1.18 7.85 -18.73
C GLN A 41 -0.37 6.77 -18.03
N LEU A 42 0.96 6.90 -18.09
CA LEU A 42 1.84 5.99 -17.37
C LEU A 42 1.43 6.01 -15.90
N PRO A 43 1.40 4.83 -15.23
CA PRO A 43 1.07 4.78 -13.82
C PRO A 43 1.99 5.73 -13.07
N ASN A 44 1.38 6.63 -12.30
CA ASN A 44 2.10 7.67 -11.56
C ASN A 44 3.23 6.98 -10.77
N PRO A 45 4.51 7.34 -10.99
CA PRO A 45 5.61 6.62 -10.37
C PRO A 45 5.40 6.64 -8.87
N ARG A 46 5.39 5.45 -8.25
CA ARG A 46 5.26 5.34 -6.80
C ARG A 46 6.36 6.19 -6.19
N GLN A 47 5.96 7.29 -5.53
CA GLN A 47 6.92 8.14 -4.87
C GLN A 47 7.65 7.28 -3.83
N PRO A 48 8.99 7.35 -3.77
CA PRO A 48 9.72 6.62 -2.76
C PRO A 48 9.19 7.04 -1.38
N PRO A 49 9.07 6.10 -0.43
CA PRO A 49 8.60 6.42 0.91
C PRO A 49 9.49 7.50 1.49
N MET A 50 8.87 8.50 2.13
CA MET A 50 9.61 9.63 2.69
C MET A 50 10.66 9.12 3.69
N PRO A 51 11.93 9.53 3.55
CA PRO A 51 12.97 9.13 4.48
C PRO A 51 12.65 9.65 5.90
N ASN A 52 13.13 8.94 6.91
CA ASN A 52 13.00 9.37 8.29
C ASN A 52 13.71 10.72 8.51
N LEU A 53 13.15 11.59 9.37
CA LEU A 53 13.81 12.84 9.72
C LEU A 53 15.18 12.57 10.37
N SER A 54 16.21 13.22 9.84
CA SER A 54 17.56 13.23 10.40
C SER A 54 17.59 13.91 11.76
N ASP A 55 18.62 13.62 12.54
CA ASP A 55 18.78 14.20 13.87
C ASP A 55 19.00 15.70 13.81
N SER A 56 19.80 16.20 12.87
CA SER A 56 20.00 17.64 12.65
C SER A 56 18.69 18.37 12.36
N THR A 57 17.80 17.79 11.54
CA THR A 57 16.49 18.37 11.26
C THR A 57 15.57 18.32 12.48
N ARG A 58 15.64 17.28 13.32
CA ARG A 58 14.90 17.22 14.60
C ARG A 58 15.36 18.29 15.58
N HIS A 59 16.66 18.55 15.68
CA HIS A 59 17.20 19.63 16.50
C HIS A 59 16.75 21.00 15.97
N ALA A 60 16.78 21.23 14.64
CA ALA A 60 16.28 22.47 14.05
C ALA A 60 14.79 22.72 14.35
N ILE A 61 13.96 21.67 14.26
CA ILE A 61 12.54 21.74 14.64
C ILE A 61 12.37 22.18 16.10
N VAL A 62 13.17 21.62 17.03
CA VAL A 62 13.10 22.01 18.45
C VAL A 62 13.50 23.47 18.64
N ASN A 63 14.58 23.91 18.01
CA ASN A 63 15.03 25.30 18.08
C ASN A 63 13.95 26.26 17.56
N ASP A 64 13.32 25.95 16.42
CA ASP A 64 12.22 26.74 15.88
C ASP A 64 11.01 26.77 16.81
N ILE A 65 10.69 25.65 17.46
CA ILE A 65 9.61 25.61 18.45
C ILE A 65 9.95 26.53 19.63
N LEU A 66 11.17 26.44 20.16
CA LEU A 66 11.61 27.27 21.28
C LEU A 66 11.57 28.77 20.95
N LEU A 67 11.96 29.15 19.74
CA LEU A 67 11.89 30.54 19.27
C LEU A 67 10.46 31.07 19.13
N ASN A 68 9.50 30.19 18.82
CA ASN A 68 8.08 30.57 18.64
C ASN A 68 7.22 30.31 19.89
N SER A 69 7.79 29.71 20.94
CA SER A 69 7.10 29.40 22.19
C SER A 69 6.93 30.66 23.04
N LYS A 70 5.75 30.84 23.63
CA LYS A 70 5.49 31.92 24.59
C LYS A 70 5.04 31.27 25.90
N ASP A 71 5.68 31.64 27.01
CA ASP A 71 5.36 31.14 28.36
C ASP A 71 5.38 29.60 28.50
N GLY A 72 6.26 28.93 27.73
CA GLY A 72 6.37 27.47 27.72
C GLY A 72 5.20 26.75 27.04
N LYS A 73 4.28 27.50 26.40
CA LYS A 73 3.14 26.95 25.66
C LYS A 73 3.30 27.19 24.18
N LEU A 74 2.96 26.17 23.39
CA LEU A 74 3.01 26.26 21.94
C LEU A 74 1.69 26.83 21.40
N PRO A 75 1.68 28.02 20.77
CA PRO A 75 0.44 28.54 20.21
C PRO A 75 -0.07 27.67 19.04
N HIS A 76 -1.39 27.73 18.86
CA HIS A 76 -2.09 26.89 17.91
C HIS A 76 -1.57 27.12 16.48
N GLY A 77 -1.46 26.03 15.71
CA GLY A 77 -1.03 26.08 14.31
C GLY A 77 0.49 26.08 14.06
N ILE A 78 1.35 26.29 15.07
CA ILE A 78 2.81 26.24 14.85
C ILE A 78 3.26 24.88 14.32
N CYS A 79 2.82 23.77 14.92
CA CYS A 79 3.22 22.45 14.43
C CYS A 79 2.80 22.24 12.97
N ALA A 80 1.67 22.82 12.54
CA ALA A 80 1.20 22.72 11.16
C ALA A 80 2.05 23.58 10.21
N LYS A 81 2.49 24.74 10.68
CA LYS A 81 3.40 25.64 9.97
C LYS A 81 4.78 24.99 9.80
N LEU A 82 5.38 24.52 10.89
CA LEU A 82 6.67 23.83 10.87
C LEU A 82 6.62 22.53 10.06
N GLY A 83 5.52 21.77 10.15
CA GLY A 83 5.32 20.59 9.31
C GLY A 83 5.46 20.90 7.83
N ARG A 84 4.85 22.01 7.36
CA ARG A 84 4.99 22.47 5.97
C ARG A 84 6.42 22.90 5.63
N THR A 85 7.09 23.63 6.53
CA THR A 85 8.48 24.08 6.33
C THR A 85 9.47 22.93 6.20
N TYR A 86 9.33 21.92 7.06
CA TYR A 86 10.23 20.75 7.10
C TYR A 86 9.76 19.57 6.23
N GLY A 87 8.66 19.72 5.48
CA GLY A 87 8.11 18.65 4.65
C GLY A 87 7.65 17.42 5.46
N CYS A 88 7.22 17.60 6.71
CA CYS A 88 6.81 16.53 7.59
C CYS A 88 5.37 16.72 8.12
N HIS A 89 4.75 15.63 8.56
CA HIS A 89 3.40 15.73 9.12
C HIS A 89 3.40 16.51 10.45
N ARG A 90 2.34 17.28 10.72
CA ARG A 90 2.17 18.05 11.96
C ARG A 90 2.37 17.21 13.22
N HIS A 91 1.85 15.98 13.22
CA HIS A 91 2.04 15.03 14.33
C HIS A 91 3.49 14.62 14.55
N THR A 92 4.32 14.64 13.52
CA THR A 92 5.76 14.37 13.66
C THR A 92 6.44 15.46 14.48
N VAL A 93 6.12 16.73 14.18
CA VAL A 93 6.58 17.89 14.95
C VAL A 93 6.10 17.80 16.41
N GLU A 94 4.83 17.49 16.63
CA GLU A 94 4.26 17.32 17.98
C GLU A 94 4.97 16.20 18.78
N ARG A 95 5.27 15.07 18.14
CA ARG A 95 5.97 13.95 18.78
C ARG A 95 7.39 14.31 19.17
N VAL A 96 8.11 15.06 18.33
CA VAL A 96 9.45 15.57 18.63
C VAL A 96 9.40 16.50 19.83
N TRP A 97 8.43 17.43 19.86
CA TRP A 97 8.25 18.37 20.96
C TRP A 97 7.91 17.69 22.29
N LYS A 98 6.94 16.77 22.27
CA LYS A 98 6.55 16.01 23.46
C LYS A 98 7.75 15.29 24.07
N ARG A 99 8.56 14.65 23.23
CA ARG A 99 9.76 13.94 23.66
C ARG A 99 10.81 14.88 24.24
N TYR A 100 11.05 16.02 23.60
CA TYR A 100 11.96 17.03 24.12
C TYR A 100 11.55 17.44 25.54
N ASN A 101 10.27 17.75 25.76
CA ASN A 101 9.75 18.10 27.08
C ASN A 101 9.90 16.96 28.10
N GLU A 102 9.57 15.72 27.74
CA GLU A 102 9.75 14.54 28.60
C GLU A 102 11.23 14.39 29.02
N ASN A 103 12.16 14.57 28.10
CA ASN A 103 13.59 14.47 28.39
C ASN A 103 14.10 15.63 29.24
N VAL A 104 13.61 16.85 29.01
CA VAL A 104 13.90 18.02 29.88
C VAL A 104 13.36 17.76 31.29
N THR A 105 12.15 17.21 31.44
CA THR A 105 11.61 16.84 32.78
C THR A 105 12.41 15.74 33.46
N ASN A 106 13.07 14.87 32.69
CA ASN A 106 13.95 13.81 33.20
C ASN A 106 15.39 14.31 33.50
N GLY A 107 15.69 15.60 33.33
CA GLY A 107 16.99 16.19 33.63
C GLY A 107 18.02 16.12 32.51
N VAL A 108 17.63 15.77 31.28
CA VAL A 108 18.51 15.83 30.11
C VAL A 108 18.54 17.26 29.59
N ILE A 109 19.64 17.96 29.79
CA ILE A 109 19.80 19.40 29.49
C ILE A 109 19.47 19.72 28.02
N ASP A 110 19.90 18.86 27.09
CA ASP A 110 19.68 19.06 25.65
C ASP A 110 18.34 18.49 25.16
N GLY A 111 17.56 17.83 26.03
CA GLY A 111 16.29 17.19 25.67
C GLY A 111 16.39 16.05 24.63
N ALA A 112 17.57 15.75 24.09
CA ALA A 112 17.89 14.65 23.17
C ALA A 112 16.77 14.31 22.14
N PRO A 113 16.44 15.23 21.21
CA PRO A 113 15.35 15.05 20.24
C PRO A 113 15.63 14.04 19.12
N GLY A 114 16.85 13.51 19.06
CA GLY A 114 17.31 12.56 18.05
C GLY A 114 16.45 11.30 17.90
N SER A 115 16.50 10.69 16.73
CA SER A 115 15.84 9.44 16.41
C SER A 115 16.32 8.30 17.30
N ARG A 116 15.41 7.42 17.71
CA ARG A 116 15.76 6.15 18.39
C ARG A 116 16.05 5.02 17.39
N ILE A 117 15.75 5.24 16.11
CA ILE A 117 15.99 4.28 15.05
C ILE A 117 17.49 4.29 14.78
N LYS A 118 18.18 3.26 15.25
CA LYS A 118 19.61 3.05 14.97
C LYS A 118 19.78 2.70 13.50
N ALA A 119 20.91 3.07 12.89
CA ALA A 119 21.17 2.86 11.47
C ALA A 119 20.89 1.42 11.03
N ASN A 120 21.58 0.45 11.64
CA ASN A 120 21.39 -0.97 11.32
C ASN A 120 20.19 -1.58 12.06
N SER A 121 19.03 -0.93 12.02
CA SER A 121 17.76 -1.42 12.60
C SER A 121 16.97 -2.26 11.59
N GLY A 122 15.91 -2.92 12.05
CA GLY A 122 15.05 -3.77 11.22
C GLY A 122 15.54 -5.20 11.01
N ARG A 123 14.71 -6.00 10.35
CA ARG A 123 14.98 -7.41 10.03
C ARG A 123 16.21 -7.51 9.14
N LYS A 124 17.22 -8.23 9.59
CA LYS A 124 18.42 -8.48 8.80
C LYS A 124 18.11 -9.55 7.74
N PRO A 125 18.58 -9.36 6.49
CA PRO A 125 18.57 -10.43 5.51
C PRO A 125 19.32 -11.65 6.06
N TYR A 126 18.77 -12.84 5.85
CA TYR A 126 19.53 -14.07 6.07
C TYR A 126 20.45 -14.28 4.87
N ASP A 127 21.67 -14.76 5.12
CA ASP A 127 22.44 -15.33 4.04
C ASP A 127 21.71 -16.58 3.52
N ARG A 128 21.32 -16.53 2.25
CA ARG A 128 20.57 -17.62 1.59
C ARG A 128 21.42 -18.87 1.47
N THR A 129 22.74 -18.73 1.34
CA THR A 129 23.67 -19.86 1.20
C THR A 129 23.77 -20.65 2.50
N GLU A 130 24.02 -19.96 3.61
CA GLU A 130 24.03 -20.58 4.94
C GLU A 130 22.66 -21.17 5.32
N LEU A 131 21.57 -20.50 4.96
CA LEU A 131 20.22 -21.00 5.23
C LEU A 131 19.95 -22.28 4.45
N ALA A 132 20.34 -22.33 3.17
CA ALA A 132 20.20 -23.52 2.34
C ALA A 132 21.03 -24.69 2.88
N ALA A 133 22.27 -24.47 3.31
CA ALA A 133 23.10 -25.49 3.96
C ALA A 133 22.44 -26.04 5.23
N LYS A 134 21.96 -25.17 6.12
CA LYS A 134 21.24 -25.56 7.35
C LYS A 134 19.94 -26.33 7.07
N VAL A 135 19.26 -25.98 5.97
CA VAL A 135 18.06 -26.70 5.52
C VAL A 135 18.44 -28.07 4.96
N PHE A 136 19.53 -28.17 4.20
CA PHE A 136 20.02 -29.42 3.62
C PHE A 136 20.49 -30.41 4.70
N ASP A 137 21.23 -29.94 5.70
CA ASP A 137 21.72 -30.75 6.82
C ASP A 137 20.60 -31.35 7.67
N ASN A 138 19.42 -30.74 7.67
CA ASN A 138 18.26 -31.23 8.40
C ASN A 138 17.35 -32.03 7.46
N PRO A 139 17.36 -33.37 7.51
CA PRO A 139 16.54 -34.18 6.63
C PRO A 139 15.04 -33.91 6.88
N VAL A 140 14.22 -34.03 5.84
CA VAL A 140 12.81 -33.56 5.86
C VAL A 140 11.98 -34.17 7.01
N ASN A 141 12.30 -35.39 7.42
CA ASN A 141 11.69 -36.09 8.56
C ASN A 141 12.01 -35.43 9.93
N GLU A 142 13.15 -34.75 10.06
CA GLU A 142 13.59 -34.05 11.27
C GLU A 142 13.23 -32.55 11.27
N ARG A 143 12.82 -31.99 10.12
CA ARG A 143 12.28 -30.63 9.98
C ARG A 143 10.93 -30.54 10.70
N ARG A 144 10.98 -30.44 12.04
CA ARG A 144 9.81 -30.35 12.91
C ARG A 144 8.95 -29.16 12.50
N ARG A 145 7.78 -29.43 11.89
CA ARG A 145 6.71 -28.42 11.79
C ARG A 145 6.39 -27.98 13.21
N ARG A 146 6.68 -26.72 13.54
CA ARG A 146 6.09 -26.08 14.71
C ARG A 146 4.59 -25.93 14.45
N ARG A 147 3.82 -27.02 14.63
CA ARG A 147 2.44 -26.87 15.08
C ARG A 147 2.59 -26.29 16.47
N SER A 148 2.23 -25.03 16.65
CA SER A 148 2.08 -24.45 17.98
C SER A 148 1.11 -25.35 18.74
N GLY A 149 1.66 -26.28 19.51
CA GLY A 149 0.93 -26.96 20.56
C GLY A 149 0.62 -25.90 21.59
N GLN A 150 -0.48 -25.20 21.38
CA GLN A 150 -0.98 -24.15 22.25
C GLN A 150 -1.37 -24.86 23.56
N ILE A 151 -0.46 -24.92 24.52
CA ILE A 151 -0.82 -25.12 25.93
C ILE A 151 -1.78 -23.96 26.20
N LYS A 152 -3.09 -24.21 26.26
CA LYS A 152 -4.11 -23.19 26.43
C LYS A 152 -3.93 -22.58 27.83
N PRO A 153 -3.27 -21.42 27.97
CA PRO A 153 -3.29 -20.76 29.25
C PRO A 153 -4.71 -20.22 29.43
N VAL A 154 -5.18 -20.20 30.68
CA VAL A 154 -6.39 -19.53 31.22
C VAL A 154 -7.32 -18.92 30.15
N LEU A 155 -8.55 -19.43 30.06
CA LEU A 155 -9.55 -18.93 29.11
C LEU A 155 -9.63 -17.39 29.16
N THR A 156 -9.34 -16.74 28.03
CA THR A 156 -9.63 -15.33 27.82
C THR A 156 -11.13 -15.09 27.77
N ASP A 157 -11.59 -13.89 28.16
CA ASP A 157 -13.02 -13.55 28.27
C ASP A 157 -13.84 -13.90 27.02
N GLN A 158 -13.27 -13.71 25.83
CA GLN A 158 -13.89 -14.11 24.56
C GLN A 158 -14.18 -15.61 24.48
N LYS A 159 -13.24 -16.45 24.95
CA LYS A 159 -13.41 -17.92 24.96
C LYS A 159 -14.43 -18.34 26.01
N VAL A 160 -14.50 -17.65 27.15
CA VAL A 160 -15.52 -17.93 28.17
C VAL A 160 -16.90 -17.61 27.64
N ASN A 161 -17.06 -16.49 26.93
CA ASN A 161 -18.33 -16.13 26.30
C ASN A 161 -18.74 -17.14 25.22
N HIS A 162 -17.78 -17.63 24.43
CA HIS A 162 -18.04 -18.72 23.48
C HIS A 162 -18.55 -19.99 24.20
N VAL A 163 -17.90 -20.40 25.28
CA VAL A 163 -18.33 -21.58 26.05
C VAL A 163 -19.72 -21.37 26.65
N ARG A 164 -20.01 -20.20 27.23
CA ARG A 164 -21.35 -19.87 27.75
C ARG A 164 -22.42 -19.92 26.66
N HIS A 165 -22.11 -19.43 25.47
CA HIS A 165 -23.00 -19.47 24.32
C HIS A 165 -23.27 -20.92 23.88
N VAL A 166 -22.25 -21.76 23.73
CA VAL A 166 -22.43 -23.18 23.38
C VAL A 166 -23.26 -23.91 24.44
N LEU A 167 -23.02 -23.65 25.73
CA LEU A 167 -23.79 -24.22 26.83
C LEU A 167 -25.26 -23.78 26.84
N SER A 168 -25.60 -22.65 26.21
CA SER A 168 -26.99 -22.20 26.10
C SER A 168 -27.84 -23.10 25.18
N PHE A 169 -27.20 -23.80 24.24
CA PHE A 169 -27.86 -24.78 23.37
C PHE A 169 -28.01 -26.15 24.03
N VAL A 170 -27.41 -26.39 25.21
CA VAL A 170 -27.56 -27.66 25.92
C VAL A 170 -28.75 -27.59 26.87
N ARG A 171 -29.75 -28.44 26.67
CA ARG A 171 -30.94 -28.52 27.51
C ARG A 171 -30.59 -29.09 28.88
N LYS A 172 -30.76 -28.31 29.95
CA LYS A 172 -30.30 -28.65 31.32
C LYS A 172 -30.87 -29.94 31.93
N LYS A 173 -32.00 -30.43 31.42
CA LYS A 173 -32.71 -31.60 31.97
C LYS A 173 -32.37 -32.91 31.25
N THR A 174 -32.26 -32.85 29.93
CA THR A 174 -31.96 -34.01 29.08
C THR A 174 -30.49 -34.09 28.71
N TYR A 175 -29.73 -33.01 28.91
CA TYR A 175 -28.35 -32.83 28.44
C TYR A 175 -28.20 -33.03 26.92
N GLU A 176 -29.30 -32.90 26.19
CA GLU A 176 -29.32 -32.95 24.73
C GLU A 176 -29.08 -31.57 24.16
N PHE A 177 -28.41 -31.53 23.01
CA PHE A 177 -28.17 -30.31 22.25
C PHE A 177 -29.46 -29.91 21.52
N ASP A 178 -29.80 -28.63 21.54
CA ASP A 178 -30.89 -28.08 20.74
C ASP A 178 -30.49 -28.14 19.26
N PRO A 179 -31.30 -28.75 18.38
CA PRO A 179 -30.94 -28.91 16.98
C PRO A 179 -30.73 -27.59 16.22
N ALA A 180 -31.10 -26.44 16.80
CA ALA A 180 -30.71 -25.10 16.34
C ALA A 180 -31.01 -24.81 14.85
N PHE A 181 -32.06 -25.42 14.30
CA PHE A 181 -32.47 -25.27 12.89
C PHE A 181 -32.82 -23.81 12.53
N ASP A 182 -33.05 -22.98 13.54
CA ASP A 182 -33.48 -21.59 13.48
C ASP A 182 -32.31 -20.60 13.62
N VAL A 183 -31.07 -21.09 13.80
CA VAL A 183 -29.86 -20.26 13.97
C VAL A 183 -28.91 -20.47 12.79
N VAL A 184 -28.80 -19.44 11.93
CA VAL A 184 -27.77 -19.41 10.90
C VAL A 184 -26.48 -18.85 11.51
N HIS A 185 -25.46 -19.69 11.67
CA HIS A 185 -24.13 -19.21 12.06
C HIS A 185 -23.42 -18.63 10.82
N ILE A 186 -23.29 -17.31 10.78
CA ILE A 186 -22.51 -16.61 9.76
C ILE A 186 -21.10 -16.43 10.32
N ASP A 187 -20.15 -17.25 9.86
CA ASP A 187 -18.74 -17.08 10.21
C ASP A 187 -18.14 -15.95 9.34
N GLU A 188 -17.58 -14.92 9.97
CA GLU A 188 -16.85 -13.83 9.28
C GLU A 188 -15.72 -14.36 8.39
N LYS A 189 -15.27 -15.60 8.65
CA LYS A 189 -14.27 -16.28 7.83
C LYS A 189 -14.74 -16.59 6.41
N TRP A 190 -16.05 -16.65 6.17
CA TRP A 190 -16.59 -16.90 4.82
C TRP A 190 -16.54 -15.66 3.92
N LEU A 191 -16.23 -14.48 4.49
CA LEU A 191 -16.15 -13.23 3.72
C LEU A 191 -14.72 -12.81 3.38
N ASN A 192 -13.71 -13.46 3.98
CA ASN A 192 -12.30 -13.14 3.78
C ASN A 192 -11.59 -14.37 3.24
N GLU A 193 -11.78 -14.67 1.96
CA GLU A 193 -10.79 -15.47 1.24
C GLU A 193 -9.49 -14.65 1.19
N ASP A 194 -8.54 -15.00 2.05
CA ASP A 194 -7.16 -14.56 1.87
C ASP A 194 -6.66 -15.19 0.57
N VAL A 195 -6.25 -14.37 -0.39
CA VAL A 195 -5.52 -14.86 -1.57
C VAL A 195 -4.18 -15.35 -1.05
N ASP A 196 -4.08 -16.66 -0.80
CA ASP A 196 -2.94 -17.36 -0.22
C ASP A 196 -1.70 -17.28 -1.16
N GLY A 197 -1.06 -16.12 -1.20
CA GLY A 197 0.22 -15.90 -1.89
C GLY A 197 1.38 -16.48 -1.10
N ARG A 198 1.51 -17.80 -1.03
CA ARG A 198 2.65 -18.45 -0.36
C ARG A 198 3.87 -18.46 -1.27
N THR A 199 4.97 -17.83 -0.82
CA THR A 199 6.26 -17.88 -1.51
C THR A 199 7.05 -19.10 -1.03
N TYR A 200 7.32 -20.05 -1.94
CA TYR A 200 8.16 -21.22 -1.68
C TYR A 200 9.57 -20.97 -2.22
N LEU A 201 10.59 -21.41 -1.48
CA LEU A 201 11.96 -21.55 -2.00
C LEU A 201 12.06 -22.97 -2.56
N LEU A 202 12.05 -23.10 -3.88
CA LEU A 202 12.26 -24.38 -4.57
C LEU A 202 13.76 -24.59 -4.77
N LEU A 203 14.22 -25.80 -4.53
CA LEU A 203 15.54 -26.24 -4.96
C LEU A 203 15.57 -26.37 -6.50
N PRO A 204 16.73 -26.32 -7.15
CA PRO A 204 16.84 -26.42 -8.62
C PRO A 204 16.15 -27.67 -9.21
N ASP A 205 16.08 -28.75 -8.44
CA ASP A 205 15.55 -30.05 -8.86
C ASP A 205 14.15 -30.36 -8.29
N GLU A 206 13.48 -29.39 -7.65
CA GLU A 206 12.16 -29.58 -7.02
C GLU A 206 11.05 -28.90 -7.83
N GLU A 207 10.05 -29.68 -8.24
CA GLU A 207 8.88 -29.15 -8.95
C GLU A 207 7.98 -28.32 -8.02
N ALA A 208 7.42 -27.23 -8.55
CA ALA A 208 6.46 -26.41 -7.82
C ALA A 208 5.21 -27.23 -7.50
N HIS A 209 4.79 -27.21 -6.23
CA HIS A 209 3.56 -27.89 -5.80
C HIS A 209 2.36 -27.39 -6.62
N SER A 210 1.67 -28.32 -7.30
CA SER A 210 0.69 -28.07 -8.36
C SER A 210 -0.68 -27.52 -7.92
N ASP A 211 -0.84 -27.08 -6.67
CA ASP A 211 -2.12 -26.56 -6.17
C ASP A 211 -2.46 -25.15 -6.71
N THR A 212 -1.62 -24.55 -7.56
CA THR A 212 -1.88 -23.27 -8.24
C THR A 212 -2.62 -23.44 -9.58
N ALA A 213 -3.75 -24.13 -9.59
CA ALA A 213 -4.69 -24.08 -10.72
C ALA A 213 -5.68 -22.92 -10.54
N GLY A 214 -5.18 -21.68 -10.64
CA GLY A 214 -6.06 -20.50 -10.55
C GLY A 214 -5.35 -19.14 -10.49
N ALA A 215 -4.06 -19.09 -10.17
CA ALA A 215 -3.32 -17.84 -10.17
C ALA A 215 -2.75 -17.55 -11.57
N SER A 216 -3.34 -16.59 -12.25
CA SER A 216 -2.88 -16.01 -13.51
C SER A 216 -1.37 -15.75 -13.51
N ALA A 217 -0.69 -16.32 -14.51
CA ALA A 217 0.63 -15.94 -15.04
C ALA A 217 1.57 -15.21 -14.06
N SER A 218 2.26 -15.98 -13.22
CA SER A 218 3.47 -15.48 -12.57
C SER A 218 4.46 -15.05 -13.64
N SER A 219 4.76 -13.75 -13.69
CA SER A 219 5.82 -13.17 -14.50
C SER A 219 7.13 -13.90 -14.23
N GLN A 220 7.48 -14.85 -15.10
CA GLN A 220 8.83 -15.36 -15.22
C GLN A 220 9.68 -14.16 -15.66
N ARG A 221 10.35 -13.52 -14.71
CA ARG A 221 11.49 -12.68 -15.04
C ARG A 221 12.68 -13.62 -15.21
N PRO A 222 13.19 -13.84 -16.43
CA PRO A 222 14.42 -14.59 -16.59
C PRO A 222 15.55 -13.80 -15.92
N CYS A 223 16.17 -14.40 -14.90
CA CYS A 223 17.40 -13.91 -14.31
C CYS A 223 18.54 -14.15 -15.32
N SER A 224 18.87 -13.15 -16.14
CA SER A 224 20.08 -13.17 -16.96
C SER A 224 21.28 -12.74 -16.11
N TRP A 225 21.92 -13.70 -15.44
CA TRP A 225 23.27 -13.55 -14.91
C TRP A 225 24.02 -14.87 -15.05
N LEU A 226 24.74 -15.00 -16.15
CA LEU A 226 25.95 -15.82 -16.27
C LEU A 226 27.09 -14.85 -16.63
N PRO A 227 28.33 -15.19 -16.25
CA PRO A 227 29.35 -14.24 -15.77
C PRO A 227 29.81 -13.19 -16.77
#